data_AF-C0QMG8-F1
#
_entry.id   AF-C0QMG8-F1
#
_cell.length_a   1.000
_cell.length_b   1.000
_cell.length_c   1.000
_cell.angle_alpha   90.00
_cell.angle_beta   90.00
_cell.angle_gamma   90.00
#
_symmetry.space_group_name_H-M   'P 1'
#
loop_
_entity.id
_entity.type
_entity.pdbx_description
1 polymer ?
#
loop_
_entity_poly.entity_id
_entity_poly.type
_entity_poly.pdbx_seq_one_letter_code
_entity_poly.pdbx_strand_id
1 'polypeptide(L)'
;MKPRRLIVVTVTALMVLSLFTGSHCLAQNAETVPDVPGNADARGVVLETVGITNITGEKKYPGTVKASRTAKLAFRVAGPLSRVDIKLGDAVKRGQVLMQIDPQDYEEIILL
;
A
#
# COMPACT_ATOMS: atom_id res chain seq x y z
N MET A 1 -56.06 42.76 -37.64
CA MET A 1 -55.88 41.29 -37.69
C MET A 1 -55.04 40.94 -38.92
N LYS A 2 -53.81 40.42 -38.75
CA LYS A 2 -52.92 40.07 -39.88
C LYS A 2 -53.04 38.55 -40.15
N PRO A 3 -53.52 38.09 -41.33
CA PRO A 3 -53.82 36.69 -41.61
C PRO A 3 -52.59 35.77 -41.52
N ARG A 4 -51.38 36.35 -41.64
CA ARG A 4 -50.11 35.65 -41.48
C ARG A 4 -49.84 35.11 -40.08
N ARG A 5 -50.36 35.75 -39.01
CA ARG A 5 -50.18 35.26 -37.64
C ARG A 5 -51.17 34.13 -37.28
N LEU A 6 -52.33 34.09 -37.93
CA LEU A 6 -53.34 33.06 -37.72
C LEU A 6 -52.89 31.71 -38.31
N ILE A 7 -52.34 31.72 -39.54
CA ILE A 7 -51.86 30.52 -40.24
C ILE A 7 -50.67 29.87 -39.51
N VAL A 8 -49.74 30.67 -38.99
CA VAL A 8 -48.57 30.16 -38.26
C VAL A 8 -48.98 29.44 -36.98
N VAL A 9 -49.98 29.96 -36.24
CA VAL A 9 -50.46 29.34 -34.99
C VAL A 9 -51.23 28.04 -35.25
N THR A 10 -52.01 27.96 -36.34
CA THR A 10 -52.71 26.72 -36.69
C THR A 10 -51.76 25.63 -37.18
N VAL A 11 -50.69 25.99 -37.91
CA VAL A 11 -49.68 25.03 -38.38
C VAL A 11 -48.82 24.54 -37.22
N THR A 12 -48.41 25.41 -36.30
CA THR A 12 -47.66 24.97 -35.11
C THR A 12 -48.52 24.13 -34.17
N ALA A 13 -49.81 24.43 -34.01
CA ALA A 13 -50.73 23.61 -33.22
C ALA A 13 -50.96 22.22 -33.83
N LEU A 14 -51.10 22.12 -35.16
CA LEU A 14 -51.25 20.84 -35.85
C LEU A 14 -49.96 20.00 -35.78
N MET A 15 -48.79 20.65 -35.86
CA MET A 15 -47.49 19.98 -35.78
C MET A 15 -47.22 19.43 -34.37
N VAL A 16 -47.64 20.12 -33.31
CA VAL A 16 -47.49 19.62 -31.93
C VAL A 16 -48.49 18.49 -31.63
N LEU A 17 -49.68 18.52 -32.24
CA LEU A 17 -50.70 17.49 -32.05
C LEU A 17 -50.31 16.14 -32.66
N SER A 18 -49.54 16.13 -33.76
CA SER A 18 -49.01 14.89 -34.36
C SER A 18 -47.82 14.28 -33.62
N LEU A 19 -47.15 15.03 -32.73
CA LEU A 19 -46.08 14.48 -31.88
C LEU A 19 -46.62 13.72 -30.65
N PHE A 20 -47.88 13.92 -30.25
CA PHE A 20 -48.46 13.30 -29.05
C PHE A 20 -49.16 11.95 -29.28
N THR A 21 -49.51 11.60 -30.52
CA THR A 21 -50.20 10.32 -30.85
C THR A 21 -49.26 9.19 -31.31
N GLY A 22 -47.94 9.39 -31.20
CA GLY A 22 -46.92 8.41 -31.60
C GLY A 22 -46.65 7.25 -30.62
N SER A 23 -47.37 7.14 -29.50
CA SER A 23 -47.23 6.02 -28.55
C SER A 23 -48.52 5.21 -28.45
N HIS A 24 -48.88 4.55 -29.55
CA HIS A 24 -49.76 3.39 -29.52
C HIS A 24 -49.11 2.22 -30.28
N CYS A 25 -48.79 1.18 -29.50
CA CYS A 25 -48.52 -0.20 -29.89
C CYS A 25 -47.17 -0.52 -30.55
N LEU A 26 -46.26 -1.12 -29.75
CA LEU A 26 -45.78 -2.50 -29.93
C LEU A 26 -44.73 -2.80 -28.85
N ALA A 27 -45.16 -3.40 -27.74
CA ALA A 27 -44.26 -4.07 -26.81
C ALA A 27 -45.04 -5.19 -26.11
N GLN A 28 -45.15 -6.33 -26.79
CA GLN A 28 -45.63 -7.56 -26.18
C GLN A 28 -44.57 -8.65 -26.40
N ASN A 29 -43.57 -8.63 -25.53
CA ASN A 29 -42.65 -9.74 -25.35
C ASN A 29 -43.14 -10.46 -24.10
N ALA A 30 -44.16 -11.30 -24.25
CA ALA A 30 -44.61 -12.19 -23.20
C ALA A 30 -43.74 -13.45 -23.22
N GLU A 31 -42.60 -13.41 -22.53
CA GLU A 31 -41.94 -14.63 -22.09
C GLU A 31 -42.80 -15.23 -20.98
N THR A 32 -43.60 -16.25 -21.33
CA THR A 32 -44.26 -17.11 -20.36
C THR A 32 -43.19 -17.92 -19.64
N VAL A 33 -42.72 -17.40 -18.50
CA VAL A 33 -41.98 -18.19 -17.51
C VAL A 33 -42.93 -19.28 -17.02
N PRO A 34 -42.59 -20.58 -17.15
CA PRO A 34 -43.42 -21.64 -16.60
C PRO A 34 -43.47 -21.50 -15.07
N ASP A 35 -44.66 -21.24 -14.55
CA ASP A 35 -45.01 -21.31 -13.14
C ASP A 35 -44.83 -22.76 -12.67
N VAL A 36 -43.65 -23.08 -12.12
CA VAL A 36 -43.41 -24.37 -11.47
C VAL A 36 -44.07 -24.29 -10.10
N PRO A 37 -45.09 -25.11 -9.80
CA PRO A 37 -45.74 -25.09 -8.50
C PRO A 37 -44.69 -25.40 -7.42
N GLY A 38 -44.49 -24.43 -6.53
CA GLY A 38 -43.54 -24.51 -5.43
C GLY A 38 -43.83 -25.73 -4.58
N ASN A 39 -42.86 -26.65 -4.56
CA ASN A 39 -42.88 -27.82 -3.69
C ASN A 39 -42.98 -27.35 -2.23
N ALA A 40 -44.10 -27.65 -1.58
CA ALA A 40 -44.45 -27.20 -0.23
C ALA A 40 -43.55 -27.78 0.89
N ASP A 41 -42.59 -28.64 0.53
CA ASP A 41 -41.59 -29.20 1.44
C ASP A 41 -40.16 -28.70 1.17
N ALA A 42 -40.00 -27.50 0.60
CA ALA A 42 -38.68 -26.88 0.42
C ALA A 42 -38.17 -26.30 1.73
N ARG A 43 -37.28 -27.04 2.43
CA ARG A 43 -36.54 -26.50 3.58
C ARG A 43 -35.58 -25.40 3.11
N GLY A 44 -35.72 -24.21 3.67
CA GLY A 44 -34.85 -23.08 3.36
C GLY A 44 -33.39 -23.36 3.66
N VAL A 45 -32.51 -22.99 2.73
CA VAL A 45 -31.05 -23.08 2.87
C VAL A 45 -30.45 -21.68 2.95
N VAL A 46 -29.43 -21.53 3.80
CA VAL A 46 -28.69 -20.27 3.92
C VAL A 46 -27.68 -20.21 2.79
N LEU A 47 -27.78 -19.17 1.97
CA LEU A 47 -26.83 -18.88 0.89
C LEU A 47 -25.92 -17.74 1.33
N GLU A 48 -24.63 -17.89 1.12
CA GLU A 48 -23.65 -16.81 1.22
C GLU A 48 -22.94 -16.66 -0.12
N THR A 49 -22.90 -15.44 -0.64
CA THR A 49 -22.19 -15.13 -1.88
C THR A 49 -20.71 -14.94 -1.58
N VAL A 50 -19.86 -15.77 -2.19
CA VAL A 50 -18.40 -15.66 -2.02
C VAL A 50 -17.90 -14.42 -2.74
N GLY A 51 -17.40 -13.45 -1.97
CA GLY A 51 -16.72 -12.26 -2.48
C GLY A 51 -15.20 -12.42 -2.46
N ILE A 52 -14.52 -11.92 -3.49
CA ILE A 52 -13.06 -11.84 -3.50
C ILE A 52 -12.64 -10.66 -2.63
N THR A 53 -11.98 -10.94 -1.50
CA THR A 53 -11.38 -9.92 -0.65
C THR A 53 -9.87 -10.07 -0.68
N ASN A 54 -9.15 -8.99 -1.00
CA ASN A 54 -7.70 -8.99 -0.94
C ASN A 54 -7.26 -8.90 0.53
N ILE A 55 -6.80 -10.02 1.08
CA ILE A 55 -6.27 -10.08 2.44
C ILE A 55 -4.77 -9.77 2.38
N THR A 56 -4.37 -8.61 2.87
CA THR A 56 -2.95 -8.30 3.07
C THR A 56 -2.49 -8.93 4.39
N GLY A 57 -1.72 -10.00 4.30
CA GLY A 57 -1.09 -10.63 5.47
C GLY A 57 0.25 -9.99 5.80
N GLU A 58 0.40 -9.46 7.01
CA GLU A 58 1.70 -9.07 7.54
C GLU A 58 2.40 -10.30 8.14
N LYS A 59 3.64 -10.58 7.73
CA LYS A 59 4.45 -11.66 8.32
C LYS A 59 5.52 -11.05 9.22
N LYS A 60 5.56 -11.48 10.48
CA LYS A 60 6.57 -11.05 11.46
C LYS A 60 7.51 -12.21 11.75
N TYR A 61 8.81 -11.91 11.79
CA TYR A 61 9.85 -12.88 12.04
C TYR A 61 10.74 -12.39 13.20
N PRO A 62 11.11 -13.28 14.14
CA PRO A 62 12.06 -12.93 15.17
C PRO A 62 13.45 -12.74 14.55
N GLY A 63 14.21 -11.77 15.05
CA GLY A 63 15.57 -11.50 14.61
C GLY A 63 16.33 -10.67 15.61
N THR A 64 17.65 -10.84 15.65
CA THR A 64 18.53 -10.06 16.51
C THR A 64 19.46 -9.23 15.64
N VAL A 65 19.59 -7.95 15.96
CA VAL A 65 20.52 -7.05 15.26
C VAL A 65 21.93 -7.20 15.84
N LYS A 66 22.92 -7.21 14.96
CA LYS A 66 24.35 -7.19 15.33
C LYS A 66 25.05 -6.07 14.60
N ALA A 67 26.14 -5.58 15.17
CA ALA A 67 26.98 -4.58 14.52
C ALA A 67 27.47 -5.09 13.16
N SER A 68 27.37 -4.25 12.12
CA SER A 68 27.86 -4.60 10.79
C SER A 68 29.37 -4.85 10.79
N ARG A 69 30.12 -4.12 11.62
CA ARG A 69 31.57 -4.27 11.80
C ARG A 69 31.91 -4.13 13.27
N THR A 70 32.79 -5.00 13.75
CA THR A 70 33.31 -4.95 15.12
C THR A 70 34.83 -5.02 15.04
N ALA A 71 35.51 -4.04 15.62
CA ALA A 71 36.96 -4.07 15.81
C ALA A 71 37.27 -4.55 17.22
N LYS A 72 38.04 -5.63 17.34
CA LYS A 72 38.65 -6.04 18.62
C LYS A 72 40.02 -5.38 18.69
N LEU A 73 40.18 -4.47 19.64
CA LEU A 73 41.43 -3.76 19.86
C LEU A 73 42.27 -4.54 20.86
N ALA A 74 43.54 -4.73 20.54
CA ALA A 74 44.54 -5.32 21.41
C ALA A 74 45.87 -4.65 21.13
N PHE A 75 46.71 -4.56 22.16
CA PHE A 75 48.08 -4.09 21.98
C PHE A 75 48.89 -5.15 21.25
N ARG A 76 49.71 -4.70 20.29
CA ARG A 76 50.55 -5.58 19.47
C ARG A 76 51.82 -6.03 20.21
N VAL A 77 52.22 -5.25 21.20
CA VAL A 77 53.45 -5.41 21.96
C VAL A 77 53.13 -5.39 23.46
N ALA A 78 53.97 -6.03 24.26
CA ALA A 78 53.78 -6.09 25.70
C ALA A 78 54.37 -4.86 26.38
N GLY A 79 53.66 -4.20 27.27
CA GLY A 79 54.24 -3.06 27.97
C GLY A 79 53.24 -2.38 28.89
N PRO A 80 53.71 -1.50 29.78
CA PRO A 80 52.83 -0.74 30.65
C PRO A 80 52.00 0.26 29.83
N LEU A 81 50.74 0.43 30.24
CA LEU A 81 49.84 1.41 29.63
C LEU A 81 50.22 2.81 30.10
N SER A 82 50.60 3.70 29.18
CA SER A 82 51.02 5.06 29.51
C SER A 82 49.84 6.04 29.52
N ARG A 83 48.87 5.88 28.61
CA ARG A 83 47.71 6.78 28.51
C ARG A 83 46.46 6.11 27.95
N VAL A 84 45.30 6.60 28.41
CA VAL A 84 43.97 6.33 27.83
C VAL A 84 43.31 7.66 27.48
N ASP A 85 43.01 7.89 26.20
CA ASP A 85 42.49 9.16 25.68
C ASP A 85 40.97 9.14 25.42
N ILE A 86 40.29 8.04 25.77
CA ILE A 86 38.86 7.85 25.51
C ILE A 86 38.12 7.32 26.73
N LYS A 87 36.79 7.52 26.74
CA LYS A 87 35.86 6.96 27.72
C LYS A 87 34.89 5.98 27.05
N LEU A 88 34.24 5.17 27.88
CA LEU A 88 33.22 4.24 27.42
C LEU A 88 32.04 5.01 26.79
N GLY A 89 31.67 4.61 25.57
CA GLY A 89 30.58 5.24 24.80
C GLY A 89 31.03 6.35 23.86
N ASP A 90 32.30 6.75 23.88
CA ASP A 90 32.81 7.80 22.99
C ASP A 90 32.79 7.35 21.52
N ALA A 91 32.38 8.27 20.65
CA ALA A 91 32.48 8.09 19.20
C ALA A 91 33.92 8.38 18.74
N VAL A 92 34.48 7.47 17.94
CA VAL A 92 35.89 7.55 17.51
C VAL A 92 36.00 7.47 16.00
N LYS A 93 37.04 8.09 15.45
CA LYS A 93 37.33 8.07 14.01
C LYS A 93 38.47 7.10 13.68
N ARG A 94 38.52 6.63 12.44
CA ARG A 94 39.64 5.81 11.95
C ARG A 94 40.95 6.59 12.09
N GLY A 95 41.96 5.95 12.67
CA GLY A 95 43.29 6.54 12.87
C GLY A 95 43.42 7.39 14.13
N GLN A 96 42.34 7.59 14.88
CA GLN A 96 42.40 8.26 16.18
C GLN A 96 43.17 7.38 17.18
N VAL A 97 44.12 7.98 17.89
CA VAL A 97 44.80 7.33 19.01
C VAL A 97 43.80 7.21 20.15
N LEU A 98 43.63 6.00 20.65
CA LEU A 98 42.70 5.68 21.73
C LEU A 98 43.45 5.49 23.06
N MET A 99 44.60 4.83 22.98
CA MET A 99 45.44 4.44 24.10
C MET A 99 46.88 4.32 23.63
N GLN A 100 47.84 4.52 24.54
CA GLN A 100 49.26 4.43 24.27
C GLN A 100 49.95 3.53 25.29
N ILE A 101 50.86 2.68 24.82
CA ILE A 101 51.80 1.90 25.63
C ILE A 101 53.08 2.73 25.81
N ASP A 102 53.79 2.56 26.93
CA ASP A 102 55.08 3.22 27.15
C ASP A 102 56.09 2.86 26.04
N PRO A 103 56.62 3.85 25.30
CA PRO A 103 57.50 3.59 24.18
C PRO A 103 58.95 3.28 24.57
N GLN A 104 59.37 3.52 25.83
CA GLN A 104 60.79 3.46 26.21
C GLN A 104 61.45 2.12 25.85
N ASP A 105 60.79 1.00 26.16
CA ASP A 105 61.32 -0.34 25.89
C ASP A 105 61.47 -0.65 24.38
N TYR A 106 60.76 0.08 23.51
CA TYR A 106 60.71 -0.19 22.07
C TYR A 106 61.55 0.75 21.23
N GLU A 107 61.73 2.01 21.66
CA GLU A 107 62.61 2.95 20.98
C GLU A 107 64.08 2.51 21.07
N GLU A 108 64.48 1.83 22.16
CA GLU A 108 65.84 1.29 22.30
C GLU A 108 66.10 0.09 21.37
N ILE A 109 65.08 -0.72 21.08
CA ILE A 109 65.22 -1.92 20.22
C ILE A 109 65.43 -1.55 18.74
N ILE A 110 64.94 -0.40 18.30
CA ILE A 110 64.99 0.02 16.88
C ILE A 110 66.37 0.57 16.47
N LEU A 111 67.26 0.85 17.41
CA LEU A 111 68.60 1.44 17.14
C LEU A 111 69.73 0.42 16.92
N LEU A 112 69.44 -0.87 16.78
CA LEU A 112 70.40 -1.95 16.47
C LEU A 112 70.25 -2.47 15.04
#